data_AF-A0A524HYY2-F1
#
_entry.id   AF-A0A524HYY2-F1
#
_cell.length_a   1.000
_cell.length_b   1.000
_cell.length_c   1.000
_cell.angle_alpha   90.00
_cell.angle_beta   90.00
_cell.angle_gamma   90.00
#
_symmetry.space_group_name_H-M   'P 1'
#
loop_
_entity.id
_entity.type
_entity.pdbx_description
1 polymer ?
#
loop_
_entity_poly.entity_id
_entity_poly.type
_entity_poly.pdbx_seq_one_letter_code
_entity_poly.pdbx_strand_id
1 'polypeptide(L)'
;MTPLSPETLIVIAIVAPLICAGLLPLFRNAPNLRESVTLATALIVVATALLLFAPLAAGERPEVSLLNVAPGLSLSFKAEPLG
;
A
#
# COMPACT_ATOMS: atom_id res chain seq x y z
N MET A 1 -15.38 8.36 10.34
CA MET A 1 -15.56 7.76 9.00
C MET A 1 -14.40 8.22 8.14
N THR A 2 -13.28 7.50 8.14
CA THR A 2 -12.34 7.66 7.02
C THR A 2 -13.02 7.05 5.80
N PRO A 3 -13.03 7.71 4.63
CA PRO A 3 -13.72 7.19 3.44
C PRO A 3 -13.14 5.86 2.91
N LEU A 4 -12.01 5.39 3.46
CA LEU A 4 -11.32 4.15 3.10
C LEU A 4 -11.15 3.26 4.34
N SER A 5 -11.33 1.95 4.17
CA SER A 5 -11.13 0.96 5.22
C SER A 5 -9.64 0.65 5.45
N PRO A 6 -9.21 0.26 6.67
CA PRO A 6 -7.81 -0.09 6.94
C PRO A 6 -7.26 -1.21 6.03
N GLU A 7 -8.08 -2.20 5.68
CA GLU A 7 -7.71 -3.29 4.79
C GLU A 7 -7.40 -2.78 3.37
N THR A 8 -8.18 -1.80 2.90
CA THR A 8 -7.95 -1.13 1.61
C THR A 8 -6.63 -0.37 1.63
N LEU A 9 -6.30 0.29 2.73
CA LEU A 9 -5.03 1.00 2.90
C LEU A 9 -3.84 0.03 2.88
N ILE A 10 -3.93 -1.14 3.52
CA ILE A 10 -2.88 -2.17 3.43
C ILE A 10 -2.67 -2.60 1.97
N VAL A 11 -3.76 -2.85 1.24
CA VAL A 11 -3.67 -3.23 -0.18
C VAL A 11 -3.02 -2.12 -1.01
N ILE A 12 -3.38 -0.85 -0.80
CA ILE A 12 -2.77 0.29 -1.50
C ILE A 12 -1.26 0.38 -1.19
N ALA A 13 -0.86 0.20 0.07
CA ALA A 13 0.55 0.26 0.48
C ALA A 13 1.42 -0.79 -0.24
N ILE A 14 0.85 -1.95 -0.55
CA ILE A 14 1.53 -3.03 -1.30
C ILE A 14 1.47 -2.77 -2.81
N VAL A 15 0.29 -2.45 -3.33
CA VAL A 15 0.03 -2.42 -4.77
C VAL A 15 0.57 -1.14 -5.44
N ALA A 16 0.50 0.02 -4.79
CA ALA A 16 0.99 1.28 -5.36
C ALA A 16 2.47 1.23 -5.81
N PRO A 17 3.44 0.78 -4.97
CA PRO A 17 4.83 0.69 -5.40
C PRO A 17 5.04 -0.36 -6.50
N LEU A 18 4.26 -1.47 -6.51
CA LEU A 18 4.34 -2.49 -7.55
C LEU A 18 3.85 -1.95 -8.90
N ILE A 19 2.74 -1.21 -8.92
CA ILE A 19 2.24 -0.53 -10.11
C ILE A 19 3.28 0.46 -10.63
N CYS A 20 3.85 1.28 -9.74
CA CYS A 20 4.90 2.23 -10.12
C CYS A 20 6.09 1.51 -10.77
N ALA A 21 6.61 0.45 -10.14
CA ALA A 21 7.71 -0.34 -10.67
C ALA A 21 7.38 -0.91 -12.07
N GLY A 22 6.15 -1.37 -12.30
CA GLY A 22 5.69 -1.85 -13.61
C GLY A 22 5.53 -0.74 -14.66
N LEU A 23 5.19 0.48 -14.25
CA LEU A 23 5.00 1.62 -15.16
C LEU A 23 6.31 2.32 -15.55
N LEU A 24 7.31 2.36 -14.65
CA LEU A 24 8.57 3.08 -14.88
C LEU A 24 9.26 2.74 -16.23
N PRO A 25 9.34 1.47 -16.68
CA PRO A 25 9.95 1.13 -17.97
C PRO A 25 9.27 1.77 -19.18
N LEU A 26 7.95 2.03 -19.09
CA LEU A 26 7.18 2.65 -20.17
C LEU A 26 7.62 4.11 -20.40
N PHE A 27 8.16 4.76 -19.37
CA PHE A 27 8.61 6.15 -19.41
C PHE A 27 10.13 6.31 -19.57
N ARG A 28 10.83 5.28 -20.04
CA ARG A 28 12.30 5.27 -20.18
C ARG A 28 12.88 6.48 -20.94
N ASN A 29 12.15 6.99 -21.93
CA ASN A 29 12.56 8.11 -22.78
C ASN A 29 11.95 9.46 -22.35
N ALA A 30 11.15 9.48 -21.29
CA ALA A 30 10.45 10.66 -20.78
C ALA A 30 10.82 10.88 -19.31
N PRO A 31 12.03 11.37 -19.01
CA PRO A 31 12.55 11.43 -17.64
C PRO A 31 11.65 12.21 -16.70
N ASN A 32 11.11 13.36 -17.12
CA ASN A 32 10.20 14.16 -16.28
C ASN A 32 8.91 13.41 -15.92
N LEU A 33 8.37 12.60 -16.84
CA LEU A 33 7.16 11.82 -16.58
C LEU A 33 7.46 10.64 -15.65
N ARG A 34 8.61 10.01 -15.82
CA ARG A 34 9.11 8.97 -14.90
C ARG A 34 9.23 9.51 -13.47
N GLU A 35 9.88 10.65 -13.28
CA GLU A 35 9.99 11.28 -11.96
C GLU A 35 8.62 11.69 -11.39
N SER A 36 7.71 12.17 -12.24
CA SER A 36 6.33 12.51 -11.82
C SER A 36 5.59 11.29 -11.28
N VAL A 37 5.72 10.13 -11.94
CA VAL A 37 5.12 8.86 -11.49
C VAL A 37 5.72 8.40 -10.16
N THR A 38 7.04 8.50 -10.00
CA THR A 38 7.72 8.19 -8.74
C THR A 38 7.23 9.08 -7.60
N LEU A 39 7.18 10.40 -7.82
CA LEU A 39 6.72 11.38 -6.83
C LEU A 39 5.24 11.19 -6.48
N ALA A 40 4.38 10.97 -7.46
CA ALA A 40 2.96 10.69 -7.23
C ALA A 40 2.79 9.41 -6.38
N THR A 41 3.56 8.36 -6.69
CA THR A 41 3.55 7.11 -5.92
C THR A 41 4.03 7.35 -4.48
N ALA A 42 5.11 8.12 -4.29
CA ALA A 42 5.61 8.46 -2.97
C ALA A 42 4.55 9.20 -2.13
N LEU A 43 3.84 10.16 -2.73
CA LEU A 43 2.73 10.86 -2.06
C LEU A 43 1.59 9.90 -1.68
N ILE A 44 1.22 8.97 -2.55
CA ILE A 44 0.21 7.94 -2.26
C ILE A 44 0.64 7.07 -1.08
N VAL A 45 1.87 6.58 -1.07
CA VAL A 45 2.40 5.72 0.00
C VAL A 45 2.47 6.48 1.33
N VAL A 46 2.96 7.72 1.33
CA VAL A 46 3.00 8.55 2.54
C VAL A 46 1.60 8.82 3.07
N ALA A 47 0.65 9.20 2.21
CA ALA A 47 -0.74 9.41 2.63
C ALA A 47 -1.35 8.13 3.21
N THR A 48 -1.08 6.97 2.59
CA THR A 48 -1.55 5.67 3.08
C THR A 48 -0.98 5.34 4.46
N ALA A 49 0.32 5.57 4.67
CA ALA A 49 0.96 5.37 5.97
C ALA A 49 0.38 6.28 7.05
N LEU A 50 0.15 7.56 6.74
CA LEU A 50 -0.48 8.52 7.66
C LEU A 50 -1.92 8.14 8.02
N LEU A 51 -2.68 7.59 7.06
CA LEU A 51 -4.04 7.14 7.30
C LEU A 51 -4.09 5.84 8.13
N LEU A 52 -3.14 4.93 7.93
CA LEU A 52 -2.99 3.72 8.77
C LEU A 52 -2.51 4.04 10.19
N PHE A 53 -1.79 5.15 10.38
CA PHE A 53 -1.27 5.51 11.69
C PHE A 53 -2.38 5.72 12.73
N ALA A 54 -3.51 6.34 12.37
CA ALA A 54 -4.60 6.61 13.32
C ALA A 54 -5.17 5.35 13.99
N PRO A 55 -5.62 4.31 13.25
CA PRO A 55 -6.09 3.07 13.87
C PRO A 55 -4.97 2.31 14.61
N LEU A 56 -3.74 2.30 14.08
CA LEU A 56 -2.60 1.68 14.75
C LEU A 56 -2.27 2.35 16.10
N ALA A 57 -2.33 3.69 16.14
CA ALA A 57 -2.14 4.47 17.36
C ALA A 57 -3.29 4.28 18.36
N ALA A 58 -4.50 3.95 17.88
CA ALA A 58 -5.63 3.56 18.71
C ALA A 58 -5.51 2.11 19.26
N GLY A 59 -4.45 1.38 18.90
CA GLY A 59 -4.21 0.00 19.31
C GLY A 59 -4.89 -1.05 18.44
N GLU A 60 -5.54 -0.64 17.34
CA GLU A 60 -6.04 -1.58 16.34
C GLU A 60 -4.89 -2.29 15.64
N ARG A 61 -5.15 -3.50 15.13
CA ARG A 61 -4.19 -4.27 14.33
C ARG A 61 -4.85 -4.71 13.03
N PRO A 62 -4.99 -3.79 12.06
CA PRO A 62 -5.60 -4.08 10.78
C PRO A 62 -4.93 -5.27 10.10
N GLU A 63 -5.74 -6.18 9.56
CA GLU A 63 -5.27 -7.36 8.83
C GLU A 63 -6.12 -7.56 7.58
N VAL A 64 -5.48 -7.94 6.48
CA VAL A 64 -6.15 -8.35 5.24
C VAL A 64 -5.65 -9.72 4.82
N SER A 65 -6.57 -10.66 4.58
CA SER A 65 -6.25 -11.96 4.00
C SER A 65 -6.45 -11.92 2.49
N LEU A 66 -5.40 -12.22 1.72
CA LEU A 66 -5.41 -12.09 0.27
C LEU A 66 -5.70 -13.41 -0.45
N LEU A 67 -5.10 -14.51 0.03
CA LEU A 67 -5.15 -15.79 -0.67
C LEU A 67 -5.18 -16.95 0.34
N ASN A 68 -6.00 -17.96 0.08
CA ASN A 68 -5.89 -19.25 0.76
C ASN A 68 -4.98 -20.16 -0.08
N VAL A 69 -3.81 -20.50 0.47
CA VAL A 69 -2.79 -21.31 -0.22
C VAL A 69 -3.12 -22.80 -0.11
N ALA A 70 -3.74 -23.21 1.00
CA ALA A 70 -4.20 -24.57 1.25
C ALA A 70 -5.34 -24.56 2.27
N PRO A 71 -6.08 -25.67 2.48
CA PRO A 71 -7.05 -25.77 3.56
C PRO A 71 -6.40 -25.47 4.93
N GLY A 72 -6.84 -24.41 5.60
CA GLY A 72 -6.30 -23.97 6.88
C GLY A 72 -5.02 -23.12 6.80
N LEU A 73 -4.54 -22.74 5.60
CA LEU A 73 -3.36 -21.89 5.41
C LEU A 73 -3.70 -20.69 4.52
N SER A 74 -3.66 -19.49 5.09
CA SER A 74 -3.91 -18.23 4.40
C SER A 74 -2.66 -17.34 4.36
N LEU A 75 -2.52 -16.57 3.28
CA LEU A 75 -1.59 -15.46 3.16
C LEU A 75 -2.31 -14.19 3.59
N SER A 76 -1.92 -13.66 4.74
CA SER A 76 -2.45 -12.42 5.29
C SER A 76 -1.35 -11.38 5.51
N PHE A 77 -1.75 -10.11 5.41
CA PHE A 77 -0.91 -8.96 5.74
C PHE A 77 -1.52 -8.26 6.93
N LYS A 78 -0.71 -8.08 7.96
CA LYS A 78 -1.10 -7.40 9.19
C LYS A 78 -0.23 -6.18 9.36
N ALA A 79 -0.86 -5.04 9.59
CA ALA A 79 -0.16 -3.79 9.83
C ALA A 79 0.24 -3.68 11.31
N GLU A 80 1.52 -3.41 11.56
CA GLU A 80 2.05 -3.09 12.89
C GLU A 80 2.72 -1.70 12.88
N PRO A 81 2.92 -1.04 14.04
CA PRO A 81 3.48 0.31 14.09
C PRO A 81 4.88 0.47 13.46
N LEU A 82 5.65 -0.61 13.37
CA LEU A 82 7.01 -0.63 12.78
C LEU A 82 7.03 -1.19 11.35
N GLY A 83 5.87 -1.51 10.78
CA GLY A 83 5.72 -2.34 9.58
C GLY A 83 5.15 -3.68 9.95
#